data_AF-A0A8C7M9D4-F1
#
_entry.id   AF-A0A8C7M9D4-F1
#
_cell.length_a   1.000
_cell.length_b   1.000
_cell.length_c   1.000
_cell.angle_alpha   90.00
_cell.angle_beta   90.00
_cell.angle_gamma   90.00
#
_symmetry.space_group_name_H-M   'P 1'
#
loop_
_entity.id
_entity.type
_entity.pdbx_description
1 polymer ?
#
loop_
_entity_poly.entity_id
_entity_poly.type
_entity_poly.pdbx_seq_one_letter_code
_entity_poly.pdbx_strand_id
1 'polypeptide(L)'
;MPLDSLKHSAILSTLFKMADDIELIGASEFIKDRLYFATLRSKPKSTANTHYFCTDDEFIYENFYADFGPLHLAMLYRYCCKLNKKLKSFTLTRKRIVHYTSFDQRKRANAAVLIGAYAVIYLKKTPEEAYRALISGSNSSYLPFRDASFGNCTYNLTILDCLQGIRKALQHGFFDFESFDVDEYEHYERVENGDFNWIVPGKFLAFSGPHPKSKIENGYPLHAPEAYFPYFRQHNVTSVVRLNKKIYDAQRFTDAGFDHYDLFFVDGSTPSDIITRRFLHICESTDGAVAVHCKAGLGRTGTLIGCYLMKHYRFTAAETIAWIRVCRPGSVIGPQQHFLDEYVFLMAGPISFSSSYLSFIYIISLWKSNCLNSRSTDYDFSAHFSISTRAN
;
A
#
# COMPACT_ATOMS: atom_id res chain seq x y z
N MET A 1 -51.10 -29.11 11.93
CA MET A 1 -50.30 -28.69 10.76
C MET A 1 -50.02 -29.94 9.94
N PRO A 2 -50.31 -29.96 8.62
CA PRO A 2 -50.16 -31.18 7.83
C PRO A 2 -48.68 -31.49 7.60
N LEU A 3 -48.31 -32.77 7.68
CA LEU A 3 -46.94 -33.28 7.54
C LEU A 3 -46.26 -32.87 6.22
N ASP A 4 -47.05 -32.55 5.19
CA ASP A 4 -46.57 -32.15 3.86
C ASP A 4 -46.00 -30.72 3.81
N SER A 5 -46.46 -29.80 4.67
CA SER A 5 -45.90 -28.44 4.70
C SER A 5 -44.48 -28.41 5.30
N LEU A 6 -44.18 -29.35 6.20
CA LEU A 6 -42.86 -29.52 6.81
C LEU A 6 -41.85 -30.12 5.82
N LYS A 7 -42.26 -31.10 5.00
CA LYS A 7 -41.40 -31.69 3.96
C LYS A 7 -41.08 -30.71 2.83
N HIS A 8 -42.06 -29.91 2.39
CA HIS A 8 -41.84 -28.89 1.37
C HIS A 8 -40.87 -27.80 1.84
N SER A 9 -40.99 -27.36 3.12
CA SER A 9 -40.07 -26.41 3.74
C SER A 9 -38.63 -26.94 3.82
N ALA A 10 -38.45 -28.22 4.20
CA ALA A 10 -37.13 -28.84 4.29
C ALA A 10 -36.45 -28.97 2.91
N ILE A 11 -37.19 -29.37 1.87
CA ILE A 11 -36.68 -29.48 0.50
C ILE A 11 -36.30 -28.11 -0.06
N LEU A 12 -37.15 -27.10 0.12
CA LEU A 12 -36.84 -25.72 -0.27
C LEU A 12 -35.60 -25.19 0.46
N SER A 13 -35.49 -25.42 1.77
CA SER A 13 -34.31 -25.01 2.54
C SER A 13 -33.02 -25.67 2.05
N THR A 14 -33.10 -26.92 1.59
CA THR A 14 -31.98 -27.69 1.05
C THR A 14 -31.60 -27.18 -0.33
N LEU A 15 -32.57 -26.87 -1.20
CA LEU A 15 -32.35 -26.28 -2.52
C LEU A 15 -31.74 -24.88 -2.42
N PHE A 16 -32.21 -24.03 -1.51
CA PHE A 16 -31.60 -22.72 -1.24
C PHE A 16 -30.18 -22.84 -0.67
N LYS A 17 -29.94 -23.83 0.20
CA LYS A 17 -28.60 -24.13 0.70
C LYS A 17 -27.67 -24.55 -0.44
N MET A 18 -28.12 -25.44 -1.32
CA MET A 18 -27.37 -25.87 -2.50
C MET A 18 -27.09 -24.73 -3.49
N ALA A 19 -28.06 -23.84 -3.74
CA ALA A 19 -27.87 -22.69 -4.62
C ALA A 19 -26.86 -21.67 -4.05
N ASP A 20 -26.95 -21.37 -2.74
CA ASP A 20 -25.95 -20.52 -2.07
C ASP A 20 -24.57 -21.19 -2.04
N ASP A 21 -24.50 -22.51 -1.85
CA ASP A 21 -23.25 -23.26 -1.85
C ASP A 21 -22.61 -23.31 -3.26
N ILE A 22 -23.42 -23.24 -4.33
CA ILE A 22 -22.95 -23.10 -5.72
C ILE A 22 -22.37 -21.70 -5.99
N GLU A 23 -23.00 -20.62 -5.49
CA GLU A 23 -22.49 -19.25 -5.62
C GLU A 23 -21.18 -19.02 -4.82
N LEU A 24 -20.93 -19.82 -3.79
CA LEU A 24 -19.72 -19.79 -2.98
C LEU A 24 -18.61 -20.74 -3.48
N ILE A 25 -18.81 -21.46 -4.59
CA ILE A 25 -17.76 -22.27 -5.21
C ILE A 25 -16.59 -21.36 -5.59
N GLY A 26 -15.46 -21.54 -4.91
CA GLY A 26 -14.25 -20.73 -5.10
C GLY A 26 -14.15 -19.48 -4.21
N ALA A 27 -15.10 -19.25 -3.30
CA ALA A 27 -14.99 -18.20 -2.29
C ALA A 27 -13.88 -18.52 -1.26
N SER A 28 -13.15 -17.50 -0.85
CA SER A 28 -12.14 -17.59 0.20
C SER A 28 -12.80 -17.52 1.58
N GLU A 29 -12.61 -18.56 2.39
CA GLU A 29 -13.13 -18.62 3.76
C GLU A 29 -12.13 -17.99 4.75
N PHE A 30 -12.58 -16.98 5.48
CA PHE A 30 -11.76 -16.26 6.48
C PHE A 30 -12.14 -16.63 7.91
N ILE A 31 -13.44 -16.83 8.18
CA ILE A 31 -13.97 -17.36 9.42
C ILE A 31 -14.92 -18.48 9.05
N LYS A 32 -14.64 -19.68 9.56
CA LYS A 32 -15.41 -20.89 9.27
C LYS A 32 -16.91 -20.66 9.45
N ASP A 33 -17.70 -21.01 8.43
CA ASP A 33 -19.16 -20.91 8.41
C ASP A 33 -19.71 -19.48 8.64
N ARG A 34 -18.87 -18.44 8.56
CA ARG A 34 -19.23 -17.09 9.01
C ARG A 34 -18.81 -15.95 8.08
N LEU A 35 -17.58 -15.95 7.58
CA LEU A 35 -17.03 -14.85 6.78
C LEU A 35 -16.32 -15.39 5.53
N TYR A 36 -16.79 -14.93 4.37
CA TYR A 36 -16.28 -15.32 3.07
C TYR A 36 -15.96 -14.11 2.20
N PHE A 37 -15.04 -14.29 1.26
CA PHE A 37 -14.74 -13.37 0.18
C PHE A 37 -14.97 -14.03 -1.18
N ALA A 38 -15.70 -13.38 -2.08
CA ALA A 38 -16.05 -13.96 -3.37
C ALA A 38 -15.88 -12.96 -4.53
N THR A 39 -15.53 -13.46 -5.72
CA THR A 39 -15.59 -12.69 -6.97
C THR A 39 -16.85 -13.10 -7.73
N LEU A 40 -17.79 -12.18 -7.95
CA LEU A 40 -19.10 -12.48 -8.55
C LEU A 40 -19.34 -11.64 -9.83
N ARG A 41 -20.05 -12.23 -10.81
CA ARG A 41 -20.34 -11.57 -12.11
C ARG A 41 -21.48 -10.55 -12.01
N SER A 42 -22.39 -10.76 -11.06
CA SER A 42 -23.58 -9.94 -10.87
C SER A 42 -23.80 -9.71 -9.38
N LYS A 43 -24.60 -8.68 -9.06
CA LYS A 43 -25.00 -8.38 -7.69
C LYS A 43 -25.88 -9.52 -7.15
N PRO A 44 -25.43 -10.28 -6.13
CA PRO A 44 -26.23 -11.35 -5.55
C PRO A 44 -27.36 -10.76 -4.70
N LYS A 45 -28.46 -11.51 -4.58
CA LYS A 45 -29.53 -11.20 -3.62
C LYS A 45 -29.22 -11.88 -2.30
N SER A 46 -29.37 -11.15 -1.19
CA SER A 46 -29.22 -11.76 0.14
C SER A 46 -30.34 -12.77 0.39
N THR A 47 -30.00 -13.88 1.04
CA THR A 47 -30.91 -14.99 1.32
C THR A 47 -31.26 -15.07 2.81
N ALA A 48 -32.02 -16.09 3.20
CA ALA A 48 -32.30 -16.38 4.60
C ALA A 48 -31.01 -16.65 5.40
N ASN A 49 -30.00 -17.26 4.76
CA ASN A 49 -28.78 -17.74 5.41
C ASN A 49 -27.53 -16.96 5.03
N THR A 50 -27.59 -16.08 4.02
CA THR A 50 -26.41 -15.39 3.49
C THR A 50 -26.68 -13.89 3.33
N HIS A 51 -25.79 -13.07 3.88
CA HIS A 51 -25.77 -11.61 3.72
C HIS A 51 -24.59 -11.24 2.81
N TYR A 52 -24.89 -10.67 1.66
CA TYR A 52 -23.88 -10.17 0.74
C TYR A 52 -23.65 -8.67 0.92
N PHE A 53 -22.41 -8.23 0.81
CA PHE A 53 -22.07 -6.82 0.70
C PHE A 53 -20.83 -6.63 -0.19
N CYS A 54 -20.72 -5.45 -0.77
CA CYS A 54 -19.65 -5.05 -1.67
C CYS A 54 -19.27 -3.61 -1.36
N THR A 55 -18.01 -3.25 -1.65
CA THR A 55 -17.46 -1.90 -1.46
C THR A 55 -16.92 -1.29 -2.75
N ASP A 56 -17.07 -1.97 -3.90
CA ASP A 56 -16.50 -1.60 -5.20
C ASP A 56 -16.89 -0.19 -5.68
N ASP A 57 -18.09 0.27 -5.33
CA ASP A 57 -18.64 1.59 -5.71
C ASP A 57 -18.74 2.56 -4.51
N GLU A 58 -18.22 2.14 -3.36
CA GLU A 58 -18.22 2.93 -2.11
C GLU A 58 -16.81 3.40 -1.77
N PHE A 59 -15.81 2.53 -1.92
CA PHE A 59 -14.40 2.85 -1.70
C PHE A 59 -13.69 2.91 -3.05
N ILE A 60 -13.75 4.11 -3.65
CA ILE A 60 -13.21 4.39 -4.97
C ILE A 60 -11.81 4.98 -4.80
N TYR A 61 -10.81 4.36 -5.42
CA TYR A 61 -9.47 4.92 -5.48
C TYR A 61 -9.43 6.08 -6.47
N GLU A 62 -8.99 7.25 -6.02
CA GLU A 62 -8.77 8.41 -6.88
C GLU A 62 -7.37 8.33 -7.53
N ASN A 63 -7.33 8.00 -8.81
CA ASN A 63 -6.07 7.77 -9.52
C ASN A 63 -5.39 9.06 -9.98
N PHE A 64 -4.06 9.10 -9.87
CA PHE A 64 -3.25 10.17 -10.47
C PHE A 64 -3.03 9.94 -11.96
N TYR A 65 -2.79 8.67 -12.35
CA TYR A 65 -2.67 8.26 -13.74
C TYR A 65 -3.29 6.87 -13.95
N ALA A 66 -2.48 5.81 -14.00
CA ALA A 66 -2.95 4.45 -14.20
C ALA A 66 -2.89 3.60 -12.92
N ASP A 67 -2.38 4.17 -11.83
CA ASP A 67 -2.50 3.62 -10.49
C ASP A 67 -3.97 3.42 -10.10
N PHE A 68 -4.24 2.35 -9.36
CA PHE A 68 -5.61 1.97 -9.01
C PHE A 68 -5.75 1.55 -7.55
N GLY A 69 -4.68 1.61 -6.77
CA GLY A 69 -4.61 1.12 -5.40
C GLY A 69 -3.17 1.02 -4.88
N PRO A 70 -2.99 0.49 -3.65
CA PRO A 70 -4.04 0.04 -2.75
C PRO A 70 -4.90 1.20 -2.22
N LEU A 71 -6.12 0.91 -1.74
CA LEU A 71 -6.95 1.89 -1.04
C LEU A 71 -6.25 2.42 0.21
N HIS A 72 -6.52 3.67 0.54
CA HIS A 72 -5.85 4.39 1.63
C HIS A 72 -6.42 4.05 3.01
N LEU A 73 -5.75 4.58 4.04
CA LEU A 73 -5.93 4.20 5.44
C LEU A 73 -7.36 4.45 5.96
N ALA A 74 -7.99 5.56 5.59
CA ALA A 74 -9.38 5.85 5.96
C ALA A 74 -10.37 4.83 5.37
N MET A 75 -10.20 4.42 4.12
CA MET A 75 -11.03 3.38 3.51
C MET A 75 -10.83 2.01 4.17
N LEU A 76 -9.59 1.67 4.52
CA LEU A 76 -9.30 0.46 5.31
C LEU A 76 -9.98 0.52 6.69
N TYR A 77 -9.90 1.66 7.38
CA TYR A 77 -10.55 1.87 8.66
C TYR A 77 -12.06 1.70 8.56
N ARG A 78 -12.70 2.42 7.63
CA ARG A 78 -14.15 2.35 7.38
C ARG A 78 -14.60 0.94 6.99
N TYR A 79 -13.82 0.22 6.18
CA TYR A 79 -14.06 -1.19 5.86
C TYR A 79 -14.08 -2.05 7.13
N CYS A 80 -13.08 -1.92 8.00
CA CYS A 80 -12.99 -2.68 9.23
C CYS A 80 -14.19 -2.39 10.16
N CYS A 81 -14.54 -1.12 10.35
CA CYS A 81 -15.73 -0.72 11.12
C CYS A 81 -17.01 -1.33 10.53
N LYS A 82 -17.17 -1.27 9.20
CA LYS A 82 -18.32 -1.82 8.49
C LYS A 82 -18.44 -3.33 8.68
N LEU A 83 -17.34 -4.07 8.51
CA LEU A 83 -17.32 -5.52 8.67
C LEU A 83 -17.56 -5.93 10.13
N ASN A 84 -16.93 -5.25 11.09
CA ASN A 84 -17.18 -5.46 12.52
C ASN A 84 -18.65 -5.24 12.89
N LYS A 85 -19.27 -4.16 12.39
CA LYS A 85 -20.69 -3.88 12.60
C LYS A 85 -21.58 -5.01 12.06
N LYS A 86 -21.25 -5.55 10.88
CA LYS A 86 -21.99 -6.68 10.29
C LYS A 86 -21.81 -7.96 11.11
N LEU A 87 -20.60 -8.28 11.53
CA LEU A 87 -20.30 -9.49 12.31
C LEU A 87 -20.98 -9.47 13.68
N LYS A 88 -21.07 -8.29 14.33
CA LYS A 88 -21.73 -8.07 15.62
C LYS A 88 -23.26 -7.88 15.53
N SER A 89 -23.82 -7.68 14.35
CA SER A 89 -25.26 -7.41 14.18
C SER A 89 -26.12 -8.62 14.56
N PHE A 90 -27.08 -8.42 15.47
CA PHE A 90 -28.02 -9.45 15.91
C PHE A 90 -28.85 -10.02 14.74
N THR A 91 -29.21 -9.18 13.77
CA THR A 91 -29.98 -9.59 12.58
C THR A 91 -29.17 -10.47 11.61
N LEU A 92 -27.85 -10.51 11.76
CA LEU A 92 -26.92 -11.25 10.89
C LEU A 92 -26.21 -12.40 11.62
N THR A 93 -26.48 -12.63 12.91
CA THR A 93 -25.75 -13.60 13.75
C THR A 93 -25.75 -15.02 13.18
N ARG A 94 -26.86 -15.45 12.57
CA ARG A 94 -27.01 -16.79 11.97
C ARG A 94 -26.74 -16.84 10.47
N LYS A 95 -26.37 -15.71 9.85
CA LYS A 95 -26.11 -15.63 8.41
C LYS A 95 -24.63 -15.70 8.14
N ARG A 96 -24.22 -16.35 7.05
CA ARG A 96 -22.89 -16.14 6.44
C ARG A 96 -22.80 -14.70 5.96
N ILE A 97 -21.68 -14.04 6.23
CA ILE A 97 -21.37 -12.72 5.67
C ILE A 97 -20.39 -12.93 4.52
N VAL A 98 -20.77 -12.47 3.33
CA VAL A 98 -19.97 -12.59 2.13
C VAL A 98 -19.61 -11.19 1.64
N HIS A 99 -18.34 -10.84 1.75
CA HIS A 99 -17.80 -9.69 1.03
C HIS A 99 -17.59 -10.14 -0.42
N TYR A 100 -18.33 -9.58 -1.36
CA TYR A 100 -18.12 -9.87 -2.77
C TYR A 100 -17.57 -8.66 -3.52
N THR A 101 -16.84 -8.91 -4.59
CA THR A 101 -16.32 -7.92 -5.55
C THR A 101 -16.65 -8.36 -6.98
N SER A 102 -16.65 -7.43 -7.91
CA SER A 102 -16.85 -7.68 -9.35
C SER A 102 -15.65 -8.38 -10.00
N PHE A 103 -15.75 -8.73 -11.29
CA PHE A 103 -14.63 -9.30 -12.05
C PHE A 103 -13.62 -8.25 -12.55
N ASP A 104 -13.81 -6.95 -12.27
CA ASP A 104 -12.79 -5.94 -12.57
C ASP A 104 -11.54 -6.21 -11.72
N GLN A 105 -10.41 -6.46 -12.38
CA GLN A 105 -9.18 -6.89 -11.72
C GLN A 105 -8.63 -5.87 -10.70
N ARG A 106 -8.88 -4.58 -10.91
CA ARG A 106 -8.46 -3.50 -10.01
C ARG A 106 -9.32 -3.50 -8.75
N LYS A 107 -10.63 -3.60 -8.92
CA LYS A 107 -11.59 -3.72 -7.80
C LYS A 107 -11.32 -4.98 -6.98
N ARG A 108 -11.06 -6.11 -7.65
CA ARG A 108 -10.67 -7.37 -6.99
C ARG A 108 -9.43 -7.24 -6.11
N ALA A 109 -8.36 -6.63 -6.63
CA ALA A 109 -7.12 -6.46 -5.89
C ALA A 109 -7.31 -5.57 -4.64
N ASN A 110 -8.02 -4.45 -4.78
CA ASN A 110 -8.34 -3.57 -3.65
C ASN A 110 -9.20 -4.27 -2.58
N ALA A 111 -10.28 -4.92 -2.99
CA ALA A 111 -11.17 -5.65 -2.09
C ALA A 111 -10.44 -6.79 -1.35
N ALA A 112 -9.48 -7.44 -2.03
CA ALA A 112 -8.63 -8.47 -1.44
C ALA A 112 -7.66 -7.92 -0.39
N VAL A 113 -7.06 -6.74 -0.63
CA VAL A 113 -6.25 -6.05 0.40
C VAL A 113 -7.12 -5.70 1.61
N LEU A 114 -8.33 -5.17 1.42
CA LEU A 114 -9.22 -4.81 2.54
C LEU A 114 -9.54 -6.01 3.45
N ILE A 115 -10.00 -7.12 2.88
CA ILE A 115 -10.34 -8.30 3.70
C ILE A 115 -9.11 -9.02 4.23
N GLY A 116 -8.01 -9.05 3.47
CA GLY A 116 -6.73 -9.58 3.93
C GLY A 116 -6.17 -8.79 5.11
N ALA A 117 -6.22 -7.46 5.04
CA ALA A 117 -5.79 -6.57 6.11
C ALA A 117 -6.69 -6.73 7.34
N TYR A 118 -8.01 -6.82 7.16
CA TYR A 118 -8.93 -7.14 8.25
C TYR A 118 -8.55 -8.46 8.95
N ALA A 119 -8.21 -9.49 8.18
CA ALA A 119 -7.78 -10.77 8.72
C ALA A 119 -6.46 -10.65 9.53
N VAL A 120 -5.53 -9.82 9.06
CA VAL A 120 -4.29 -9.49 9.77
C VAL A 120 -4.58 -8.75 11.09
N ILE A 121 -5.43 -7.74 11.05
CA ILE A 121 -5.70 -6.83 12.18
C ILE A 121 -6.58 -7.48 13.25
N TYR A 122 -7.75 -8.00 12.84
CA TYR A 122 -8.81 -8.45 13.75
C TYR A 122 -8.82 -9.96 13.96
N LEU A 123 -8.45 -10.75 12.94
CA LEU A 123 -8.38 -12.22 13.07
C LEU A 123 -6.98 -12.71 13.47
N LYS A 124 -6.03 -11.78 13.62
CA LYS A 124 -4.64 -12.01 14.03
C LYS A 124 -3.85 -12.98 13.12
N LYS A 125 -4.33 -13.27 11.91
CA LYS A 125 -3.64 -14.10 10.92
C LYS A 125 -2.36 -13.44 10.42
N THR A 126 -1.30 -14.20 10.21
CA THR A 126 -0.11 -13.70 9.50
C THR A 126 -0.48 -13.20 8.09
N PRO A 127 0.28 -12.24 7.51
CA PRO A 127 0.09 -11.83 6.13
C PRO A 127 0.03 -13.00 5.14
N GLU A 128 0.88 -14.02 5.35
CA GLU A 128 0.98 -15.21 4.51
C GLU A 128 -0.26 -16.10 4.64
N GLU A 129 -0.83 -16.25 5.84
CA GLU A 129 -2.10 -16.98 6.03
C GLU A 129 -3.28 -16.26 5.41
N ALA A 130 -3.37 -14.93 5.55
CA ALA A 130 -4.41 -14.13 4.94
C ALA A 130 -4.30 -14.18 3.41
N TYR A 131 -3.09 -14.06 2.87
CA TYR A 131 -2.84 -14.18 1.43
C TYR A 131 -3.14 -15.59 0.90
N ARG A 132 -2.75 -16.65 1.63
CA ARG A 132 -3.05 -18.04 1.27
C ARG A 132 -4.55 -18.27 1.16
N ALA A 133 -5.36 -17.70 2.07
CA ALA A 133 -6.81 -17.81 1.99
C ALA A 133 -7.38 -17.12 0.73
N LEU A 134 -6.82 -15.98 0.32
CA LEU A 134 -7.24 -15.27 -0.90
C LEU A 134 -6.98 -16.10 -2.17
N ILE A 135 -5.90 -16.88 -2.20
CA ILE A 135 -5.49 -17.68 -3.36
C ILE A 135 -5.92 -19.16 -3.29
N SER A 136 -6.53 -19.63 -2.19
CA SER A 136 -6.87 -21.06 -2.01
C SER A 136 -8.09 -21.52 -2.82
N GLY A 137 -8.80 -20.63 -3.51
CA GLY A 137 -9.95 -20.94 -4.37
C GLY A 137 -9.61 -20.96 -5.86
N SER A 138 -10.62 -21.06 -6.73
CA SER A 138 -10.50 -20.97 -8.19
C SER A 138 -10.25 -19.54 -8.70
N ASN A 139 -9.71 -18.67 -7.85
CA ASN A 139 -9.54 -17.26 -8.14
C ASN A 139 -8.36 -17.06 -9.11
N SER A 140 -8.59 -16.33 -10.20
CA SER A 140 -7.50 -15.82 -11.04
C SER A 140 -6.57 -14.93 -10.20
N SER A 141 -5.27 -14.98 -10.51
CA SER A 141 -4.25 -14.14 -9.88
C SER A 141 -4.68 -12.68 -9.82
N TYR A 142 -4.40 -12.02 -8.70
CA TYR A 142 -4.71 -10.61 -8.54
C TYR A 142 -3.73 -9.74 -9.32
N LEU A 143 -4.24 -8.68 -9.93
CA LEU A 143 -3.43 -7.68 -10.60
C LEU A 143 -2.55 -6.95 -9.56
N PRO A 144 -1.22 -6.95 -9.70
CA PRO A 144 -0.35 -6.18 -8.82
C PRO A 144 -0.59 -4.67 -8.96
N PHE A 145 -0.40 -3.94 -7.87
CA PHE A 145 -0.48 -2.48 -7.85
C PHE A 145 0.74 -1.89 -8.55
N ARG A 146 0.48 -0.82 -9.31
CA ARG A 146 1.47 -0.02 -10.02
C ARG A 146 1.61 1.35 -9.37
N ASP A 147 2.65 2.08 -9.75
CA ASP A 147 2.85 3.45 -9.31
C ASP A 147 2.08 4.47 -10.18
N ALA A 148 2.15 5.74 -9.76
CA ALA A 148 1.48 6.88 -10.37
C ALA A 148 2.27 7.50 -11.55
N SER A 149 3.35 6.88 -12.03
CA SER A 149 4.13 7.41 -13.15
C SER A 149 3.40 7.30 -14.49
N PHE A 150 3.76 8.19 -15.40
CA PHE A 150 3.36 8.11 -16.79
C PHE A 150 4.09 6.96 -17.49
N GLY A 151 3.38 6.21 -18.34
CA GLY A 151 3.96 5.15 -19.17
C GLY A 151 3.91 3.76 -18.53
N ASN A 152 4.96 2.96 -18.78
CA ASN A 152 4.99 1.54 -18.39
C ASN A 152 5.37 1.37 -16.91
N CYS A 153 4.64 0.50 -16.22
CA CYS A 153 5.00 0.07 -14.88
C CYS A 153 6.22 -0.87 -14.94
N THR A 154 7.23 -0.61 -14.12
CA THR A 154 8.44 -1.46 -14.00
C THR A 154 8.60 -2.10 -12.63
N TYR A 155 7.69 -1.83 -11.69
CA TYR A 155 7.71 -2.35 -10.32
C TYR A 155 6.31 -2.79 -9.92
N ASN A 156 6.14 -4.05 -9.56
CA ASN A 156 4.85 -4.62 -9.22
C ASN A 156 4.74 -4.82 -7.71
N LEU A 157 3.79 -4.15 -7.07
CA LEU A 157 3.52 -4.28 -5.65
C LEU A 157 2.35 -5.26 -5.45
N THR A 158 2.58 -6.37 -4.75
CA THR A 158 1.58 -7.44 -4.59
C THR A 158 0.66 -7.18 -3.40
N ILE A 159 -0.43 -7.96 -3.30
CA ILE A 159 -1.28 -7.98 -2.11
C ILE A 159 -0.48 -8.39 -0.87
N LEU A 160 0.42 -9.37 -1.00
CA LEU A 160 1.21 -9.84 0.14
C LEU A 160 2.11 -8.73 0.68
N ASP A 161 2.76 -7.95 -0.19
CA ASP A 161 3.57 -6.80 0.20
C ASP A 161 2.74 -5.77 0.98
N CYS A 162 1.50 -5.52 0.54
CA CYS A 162 0.56 -4.66 1.26
C CYS A 162 0.21 -5.19 2.65
N LEU A 163 -0.06 -6.49 2.77
CA LEU A 163 -0.39 -7.10 4.06
C LEU A 163 0.82 -7.12 5.01
N GLN A 164 2.02 -7.33 4.49
CA GLN A 164 3.27 -7.28 5.26
C GLN A 164 3.60 -5.85 5.72
N GLY A 165 3.45 -4.85 4.85
CA GLY A 165 3.63 -3.45 5.21
C GLY A 165 2.66 -3.00 6.32
N ILE A 166 1.37 -3.33 6.19
CA ILE A 166 0.36 -3.06 7.23
C ILE A 166 0.70 -3.80 8.53
N ARG A 167 1.08 -5.08 8.47
CA ARG A 167 1.47 -5.85 9.66
C ARG A 167 2.65 -5.22 10.39
N LYS A 168 3.68 -4.78 9.66
CA LYS A 168 4.88 -4.19 10.24
C LYS A 168 4.59 -2.80 10.83
N ALA A 169 3.74 -2.00 10.17
CA ALA A 169 3.25 -0.73 10.72
C ALA A 169 2.51 -0.92 12.06
N LEU A 170 1.66 -1.94 12.18
CA LEU A 170 0.98 -2.28 13.44
C LEU A 170 1.99 -2.73 14.52
N GLN A 171 3.02 -3.51 14.15
CA GLN A 171 4.06 -3.95 15.09
C GLN A 171 4.87 -2.79 15.68
N HIS A 172 5.05 -1.71 14.89
CA HIS A 172 5.75 -0.51 15.34
C HIS A 172 4.81 0.60 15.87
N GLY A 173 3.52 0.33 16.00
CA GLY A 173 2.55 1.28 16.56
C GLY A 173 2.25 2.48 15.65
N PHE A 174 2.46 2.37 14.33
CA PHE A 174 2.17 3.47 13.40
C PHE A 174 0.68 3.66 13.12
N PHE A 175 -0.14 2.69 13.52
CA PHE A 175 -1.56 2.73 13.32
C PHE A 175 -2.27 2.04 14.48
N ASP A 176 -3.22 2.75 15.07
CA ASP A 176 -4.09 2.25 16.13
C ASP A 176 -5.54 2.53 15.74
N PHE A 177 -6.33 1.46 15.64
CA PHE A 177 -7.75 1.55 15.29
C PHE A 177 -8.60 2.19 16.38
N GLU A 178 -8.13 2.25 17.63
CA GLU A 178 -8.87 2.84 18.74
C GLU A 178 -8.73 4.37 18.77
N SER A 179 -7.57 4.89 18.34
CA SER A 179 -7.26 6.32 18.39
C SER A 179 -7.20 7.00 17.02
N PHE A 180 -7.40 6.26 15.92
CA PHE A 180 -7.33 6.85 14.58
C PHE A 180 -8.51 7.78 14.30
N ASP A 181 -8.22 9.06 14.12
CA ASP A 181 -9.17 10.06 13.67
C ASP A 181 -9.30 10.03 12.15
N VAL A 182 -10.31 9.31 11.67
CA VAL A 182 -10.60 9.18 10.24
C VAL A 182 -11.08 10.49 9.62
N ASP A 183 -11.75 11.34 10.38
CA ASP A 183 -12.30 12.60 9.87
C ASP A 183 -11.19 13.64 9.75
N GLU A 184 -10.22 13.67 10.67
CA GLU A 184 -8.98 14.45 10.53
C GLU A 184 -8.18 13.99 9.29
N TYR A 185 -7.98 12.68 9.12
CA TYR A 185 -7.28 12.14 7.95
C TYR A 185 -7.95 12.58 6.64
N GLU A 186 -9.27 12.40 6.51
CA GLU A 186 -10.02 12.74 5.28
C GLU A 186 -10.18 14.24 5.07
N HIS A 187 -10.06 15.04 6.13
CA HIS A 187 -10.00 16.49 6.02
C HIS A 187 -8.68 16.91 5.37
N TYR A 188 -7.55 16.53 5.95
CA TYR A 188 -6.23 17.04 5.55
C TYR A 188 -5.61 16.36 4.32
N GLU A 189 -6.10 15.19 3.90
CA GLU A 189 -5.67 14.60 2.63
C GLU A 189 -6.10 15.43 1.41
N ARG A 190 -7.11 16.29 1.57
CA ARG A 190 -7.64 17.10 0.47
C ARG A 190 -6.75 18.30 0.17
N VAL A 191 -6.65 18.62 -1.12
CA VAL A 191 -5.90 19.78 -1.63
C VAL A 191 -6.38 21.07 -0.98
N GLU A 192 -7.68 21.22 -0.79
CA GLU A 192 -8.24 22.42 -0.17
C GLU A 192 -7.79 22.66 1.27
N ASN A 193 -7.34 21.62 1.98
CA ASN A 193 -7.00 21.69 3.40
C ASN A 193 -5.50 21.50 3.66
N GLY A 194 -4.68 21.38 2.62
CA GLY A 194 -3.21 21.37 2.73
C GLY A 194 -2.51 20.19 2.05
N ASP A 195 -3.26 19.14 1.69
CA ASP A 195 -2.75 17.91 1.05
C ASP A 195 -1.57 17.28 1.80
N PHE A 196 -1.86 16.74 2.98
CA PHE A 196 -0.87 16.07 3.82
C PHE A 196 -1.39 14.85 4.56
N ASN A 197 -0.48 13.92 4.86
CA ASN A 197 -0.79 12.71 5.63
C ASN A 197 0.38 12.33 6.54
N TRP A 198 0.06 11.76 7.70
CA TRP A 198 1.04 11.10 8.54
C TRP A 198 1.48 9.77 7.93
N ILE A 199 2.80 9.59 7.79
CA ILE A 199 3.40 8.31 7.42
C ILE A 199 3.85 7.54 8.66
N VAL A 200 4.35 8.26 9.65
CA VAL A 200 4.65 7.75 10.99
C VAL A 200 4.12 8.78 11.99
N PRO A 201 3.04 8.48 12.74
CA PRO A 201 2.46 9.43 13.69
C PRO A 201 3.52 10.00 14.64
N GLY A 202 3.53 11.32 14.79
CA GLY A 202 4.50 12.02 15.64
C GLY A 202 5.93 12.07 15.11
N LYS A 203 6.24 11.46 13.95
CA LYS A 203 7.58 11.54 13.35
C LYS A 203 7.63 12.07 11.92
N PHE A 204 6.78 11.59 11.02
CA PHE A 204 6.83 11.97 9.60
C PHE A 204 5.47 12.40 9.06
N LEU A 205 5.39 13.67 8.68
CA LEU A 205 4.29 14.24 7.93
C LEU A 205 4.74 14.47 6.48
N ALA A 206 4.08 13.84 5.52
CA ALA A 206 4.31 14.06 4.10
C ALA A 206 3.28 15.06 3.58
N PHE A 207 3.71 16.12 2.89
CA PHE A 207 2.79 17.15 2.41
C PHE A 207 3.17 17.72 1.04
N SER A 208 2.18 18.34 0.39
CA SER A 208 2.38 19.09 -0.86
C SER A 208 3.21 20.35 -0.64
N GLY A 209 3.95 20.78 -1.65
CA GLY A 209 4.85 21.92 -1.54
C GLY A 209 4.10 23.25 -1.41
N PRO A 210 4.36 24.07 -0.37
CA PRO A 210 3.72 25.37 -0.25
C PRO A 210 4.01 26.30 -1.42
N HIS A 211 3.07 27.20 -1.67
CA HIS A 211 3.17 28.29 -2.63
C HIS A 211 3.68 29.58 -1.96
N PRO A 212 4.23 30.54 -2.72
CA PRO A 212 4.71 31.79 -2.14
C PRO A 212 3.59 32.66 -1.57
N LYS A 213 2.32 32.46 -1.94
CA LYS A 213 1.16 33.18 -1.39
C LYS A 213 -0.06 32.27 -1.37
N SER A 214 -0.89 32.42 -0.34
CA SER A 214 -2.21 31.78 -0.33
C SER A 214 -3.13 32.50 -1.30
N LYS A 215 -3.69 31.78 -2.26
CA LYS A 215 -4.62 32.33 -3.26
C LYS A 215 -5.49 31.25 -3.84
N ILE A 216 -6.65 31.61 -4.38
CA ILE A 216 -7.46 30.69 -5.18
C ILE A 216 -6.97 30.77 -6.63
N GLU A 217 -6.62 29.64 -7.23
CA GLU A 217 -6.25 29.52 -8.64
C GLU A 217 -7.07 28.40 -9.27
N ASN A 218 -7.82 28.73 -10.34
CA ASN A 218 -8.74 27.80 -11.03
C ASN A 218 -9.74 27.09 -10.09
N GLY A 219 -10.20 27.78 -9.05
CA GLY A 219 -11.14 27.23 -8.07
C GLY A 219 -10.49 26.43 -6.93
N TYR A 220 -9.17 26.24 -6.95
CA TYR A 220 -8.45 25.52 -5.90
C TYR A 220 -7.61 26.47 -5.04
N PRO A 221 -7.61 26.33 -3.71
CA PRO A 221 -6.74 27.13 -2.87
C PRO A 221 -5.31 26.60 -2.96
N LEU A 222 -4.38 27.52 -3.18
CA LEU A 222 -2.96 27.31 -3.00
C LEU A 222 -2.60 27.79 -1.61
N HIS A 223 -1.76 27.03 -0.91
CA HIS A 223 -1.43 27.30 0.49
C HIS A 223 -0.02 27.86 0.63
N ALA A 224 0.11 29.00 1.31
CA ALA A 224 1.40 29.48 1.79
C ALA A 224 1.87 28.72 3.04
N PRO A 225 3.16 28.81 3.43
CA PRO A 225 3.69 28.20 4.65
C PRO A 225 2.80 28.39 5.90
N GLU A 226 2.25 29.58 6.10
CA GLU A 226 1.46 29.94 7.28
C GLU A 226 0.19 29.12 7.45
N ALA A 227 -0.37 28.60 6.34
CA ALA A 227 -1.55 27.74 6.39
C ALA A 227 -1.29 26.45 7.20
N TYR A 228 -0.03 26.00 7.25
CA TYR A 228 0.38 24.78 7.93
C TYR A 228 0.74 25.00 9.41
N PHE A 229 1.04 26.23 9.82
CA PHE A 229 1.61 26.50 11.15
C PHE A 229 0.73 26.06 12.32
N PRO A 230 -0.60 26.29 12.31
CA PRO A 230 -1.45 25.87 13.43
C PRO A 230 -1.37 24.36 13.65
N TYR A 231 -1.53 23.59 12.56
CA TYR A 231 -1.44 22.13 12.61
C TYR A 231 -0.04 21.67 13.04
N PHE A 232 1.01 22.26 12.44
CA PHE A 232 2.39 21.90 12.76
C PHE A 232 2.71 22.09 14.25
N ARG A 233 2.28 23.21 14.85
CA ARG A 233 2.47 23.46 16.29
C ARG A 233 1.67 22.50 17.15
N GLN A 234 0.40 22.27 16.80
CA GLN A 234 -0.47 21.36 17.55
C GLN A 234 0.10 19.93 17.57
N HIS A 235 0.76 19.50 16.50
CA HIS A 235 1.30 18.15 16.36
C HIS A 235 2.83 18.06 16.50
N ASN A 236 3.44 19.04 17.19
CA ASN A 236 4.87 19.05 17.52
C ASN A 236 5.81 18.84 16.30
N VAL A 237 5.43 19.39 15.15
CA VAL A 237 6.34 19.51 14.00
C VAL A 237 7.35 20.60 14.32
N THR A 238 8.63 20.26 14.24
CA THR A 238 9.75 21.15 14.60
C THR A 238 10.65 21.44 13.41
N SER A 239 10.74 20.50 12.46
CA SER A 239 11.60 20.60 11.28
C SER A 239 10.81 20.44 9.99
N VAL A 240 11.14 21.26 8.99
CA VAL A 240 10.61 21.19 7.62
C VAL A 240 11.74 20.88 6.65
N VAL A 241 11.56 19.84 5.83
CA VAL A 241 12.52 19.45 4.79
C VAL A 241 11.91 19.67 3.42
N ARG A 242 12.56 20.54 2.62
CA ARG A 242 12.19 20.84 1.23
C ARG A 242 13.07 20.09 0.25
N LEU A 243 12.44 19.34 -0.66
CA LEU A 243 13.12 18.50 -1.66
C LEU A 243 13.05 19.05 -3.10
N ASN A 244 12.30 20.14 -3.32
CA ASN A 244 12.08 20.74 -4.63
C ASN A 244 12.74 22.13 -4.76
N LYS A 245 12.60 22.75 -5.95
CA LYS A 245 13.06 24.11 -6.20
C LYS A 245 12.44 25.07 -5.17
N LYS A 246 13.14 26.15 -4.84
CA LYS A 246 12.67 27.16 -3.89
C LYS A 246 11.51 27.95 -4.48
N ILE A 247 10.28 27.55 -4.17
CA ILE A 247 9.04 28.23 -4.63
C ILE A 247 8.52 29.24 -3.59
N TYR A 248 8.98 29.12 -2.34
CA TYR A 248 8.70 30.05 -1.24
C TYR A 248 10.00 30.35 -0.47
N ASP A 249 10.01 31.41 0.33
CA ASP A 249 11.16 31.74 1.18
C ASP A 249 11.18 30.89 2.45
N ALA A 250 12.30 30.21 2.71
CA ALA A 250 12.49 29.39 3.90
C ALA A 250 12.37 30.21 5.20
N GLN A 251 12.68 31.52 5.15
CA GLN A 251 12.58 32.42 6.31
C GLN A 251 11.18 32.42 6.93
N ARG A 252 10.14 32.18 6.13
CA ARG A 252 8.76 32.13 6.63
C ARG A 252 8.55 31.02 7.66
N PHE A 253 9.24 29.89 7.52
CA PHE A 253 9.21 28.82 8.52
C PHE A 253 10.14 29.13 9.70
N THR A 254 11.36 29.61 9.44
CA THR A 254 12.33 29.88 10.52
C THR A 254 11.89 31.01 11.44
N ASP A 255 11.32 32.08 10.90
CA ASP A 255 10.77 33.20 11.67
C ASP A 255 9.56 32.77 12.51
N ALA A 256 8.88 31.70 12.10
CA ALA A 256 7.76 31.11 12.82
C ALA A 256 8.17 30.05 13.85
N GLY A 257 9.48 29.79 13.99
CA GLY A 257 10.05 28.87 14.97
C GLY A 257 10.26 27.42 14.50
N PHE A 258 10.24 27.17 13.18
CA PHE A 258 10.53 25.85 12.61
C PHE A 258 11.92 25.81 11.98
N ASP A 259 12.67 24.73 12.22
CA ASP A 259 13.89 24.49 11.47
C ASP A 259 13.56 24.20 10.00
N HIS A 260 14.40 24.69 9.07
CA HIS A 260 14.17 24.52 7.64
C HIS A 260 15.43 24.00 6.94
N TYR A 261 15.27 22.93 6.16
CA TYR A 261 16.37 22.27 5.46
C TYR A 261 16.05 22.11 3.97
N ASP A 262 16.96 22.59 3.12
CA ASP A 262 16.93 22.37 1.67
C ASP A 262 17.76 21.14 1.29
N LEU A 263 17.11 20.07 0.83
CA LEU A 263 17.73 18.85 0.30
C LEU A 263 17.26 18.59 -1.14
N PHE A 264 17.57 19.54 -2.03
CA PHE A 264 17.10 19.50 -3.41
C PHE A 264 17.66 18.32 -4.21
N PHE A 265 16.77 17.63 -4.94
CA PHE A 265 17.13 16.78 -6.08
C PHE A 265 16.04 16.83 -7.16
N VAL A 266 16.42 16.40 -8.38
CA VAL A 266 15.63 16.57 -9.60
C VAL A 266 14.31 15.80 -9.49
N ASP A 267 13.25 16.38 -10.06
CA ASP A 267 11.93 15.75 -10.05
C ASP A 267 11.94 14.45 -10.86
N GLY A 268 11.38 13.38 -10.29
CA GLY A 268 11.42 12.03 -10.89
C GLY A 268 12.77 11.31 -10.80
N SER A 269 13.84 11.93 -10.28
CA SER A 269 15.13 11.27 -10.04
C SER A 269 15.17 10.57 -8.67
N THR A 270 16.26 9.87 -8.41
CA THR A 270 16.60 9.28 -7.12
C THR A 270 17.53 10.21 -6.32
N PRO A 271 17.51 10.16 -4.97
CA PRO A 271 18.44 10.94 -4.15
C PRO A 271 19.85 10.35 -4.21
N SER A 272 20.87 11.19 -4.06
CA SER A 272 22.25 10.72 -3.90
C SER A 272 22.51 10.25 -2.46
N ASP A 273 23.56 9.45 -2.25
CA ASP A 273 23.97 8.99 -0.91
C ASP A 273 24.22 10.14 0.07
N ILE A 274 24.66 11.29 -0.43
CA ILE A 274 24.89 12.49 0.40
C ILE A 274 23.55 13.05 0.89
N ILE A 275 22.57 13.16 -0.01
CA ILE A 275 21.22 13.63 0.34
C ILE A 275 20.56 12.65 1.31
N THR A 276 20.62 11.36 1.03
CA THR A 276 20.04 10.31 1.88
C THR A 276 20.66 10.33 3.28
N ARG A 277 21.99 10.36 3.39
CA ARG A 277 22.67 10.44 4.70
C ARG A 277 22.33 11.72 5.47
N ARG A 278 22.27 12.86 4.77
CA ARG A 278 21.92 14.14 5.40
C ARG A 278 20.47 14.15 5.87
N PHE A 279 19.54 13.61 5.08
CA PHE A 279 18.15 13.46 5.48
C PHE A 279 18.02 12.62 6.75
N LEU A 280 18.65 11.46 6.79
CA LEU A 280 18.64 10.58 7.96
C LEU A 280 19.19 11.29 9.20
N HIS A 281 20.34 11.96 9.06
CA HIS A 281 20.96 12.70 10.16
C HIS A 281 20.04 13.80 10.72
N ILE A 282 19.39 14.58 9.85
CA ILE A 282 18.40 15.60 10.27
C ILE A 282 17.27 14.94 11.05
N CYS A 283 16.70 13.85 10.52
CA CYS A 283 15.57 13.18 11.13
C CYS A 283 15.94 12.53 12.48
N GLU A 284 17.13 11.94 12.58
CA GLU A 284 17.66 11.33 13.80
C GLU A 284 17.96 12.38 14.89
N SER A 285 18.32 13.60 14.49
CA SER A 285 18.67 14.69 15.40
C SER A 285 17.48 15.60 15.74
N THR A 286 16.31 15.38 15.14
CA THR A 286 15.10 16.17 15.41
C THR A 286 14.27 15.51 16.52
N ASP A 287 14.06 16.23 17.62
CA ASP A 287 13.27 15.77 18.78
C ASP A 287 11.76 15.69 18.48
N GLY A 288 11.24 16.56 17.61
CA GLY A 288 9.84 16.55 17.19
C GLY A 288 9.59 15.81 15.86
N ALA A 289 8.41 16.08 15.30
CA ALA A 289 8.04 15.59 13.98
C ALA A 289 8.73 16.39 12.87
N VAL A 290 9.02 15.70 11.76
CA VAL A 290 9.60 16.27 10.54
C VAL A 290 8.54 16.30 9.46
N ALA A 291 8.21 17.49 8.97
CA ALA A 291 7.36 17.67 7.80
C ALA A 291 8.21 17.70 6.53
N VAL A 292 7.96 16.77 5.60
CA VAL A 292 8.76 16.60 4.40
C VAL A 292 7.90 16.86 3.16
N HIS A 293 8.36 17.74 2.27
CA HIS A 293 7.65 18.00 1.03
C HIS A 293 8.57 18.04 -0.19
N CYS A 294 7.98 17.79 -1.35
CA CYS A 294 8.57 18.08 -2.64
C CYS A 294 7.63 19.01 -3.42
N LYS A 295 7.26 18.68 -4.66
CA LYS A 295 6.19 19.40 -5.37
C LYS A 295 4.81 18.90 -4.91
N ALA A 296 4.53 17.61 -5.08
CA ALA A 296 3.26 16.99 -4.70
C ALA A 296 3.33 16.21 -3.36
N GLY A 297 4.51 16.13 -2.73
CA GLY A 297 4.67 15.35 -1.51
C GLY A 297 4.59 13.82 -1.71
N LEU A 298 4.82 13.30 -2.93
CA LEU A 298 4.62 11.89 -3.28
C LEU A 298 5.95 11.15 -3.55
N GLY A 299 6.56 11.38 -4.71
CA GLY A 299 7.76 10.64 -5.16
C GLY A 299 8.96 10.84 -4.24
N ARG A 300 9.63 11.98 -4.38
CA ARG A 300 10.86 12.32 -3.62
C ARG A 300 10.67 12.25 -2.09
N THR A 301 9.51 12.72 -1.63
CA THR A 301 9.12 12.70 -0.22
C THR A 301 9.00 11.27 0.30
N GLY A 302 8.21 10.43 -0.38
CA GLY A 302 8.05 9.03 -0.01
C GLY A 302 9.35 8.26 -0.08
N THR A 303 10.24 8.56 -1.04
CA THR A 303 11.55 7.90 -1.15
C THR A 303 12.42 8.14 0.09
N LEU A 304 12.59 9.39 0.53
CA LEU A 304 13.45 9.69 1.68
C LEU A 304 12.84 9.22 3.00
N ILE A 305 11.53 9.39 3.21
CA ILE A 305 10.83 8.79 4.36
C ILE A 305 11.00 7.27 4.33
N GLY A 306 10.91 6.65 3.15
CA GLY A 306 11.12 5.23 2.95
C GLY A 306 12.51 4.75 3.38
N CYS A 307 13.56 5.49 3.05
CA CYS A 307 14.91 5.20 3.55
C CYS A 307 14.97 5.15 5.09
N TYR A 308 14.30 6.08 5.77
CA TYR A 308 14.21 6.06 7.23
C TYR A 308 13.45 4.82 7.74
N LEU A 309 12.32 4.50 7.12
CA LEU A 309 11.51 3.33 7.49
C LEU A 309 12.32 2.03 7.41
N MET A 310 13.05 1.86 6.31
CA MET A 310 13.92 0.71 6.09
C MET A 310 15.09 0.67 7.09
N LYS A 311 15.69 1.83 7.41
CA LYS A 311 16.79 1.95 8.39
C LYS A 311 16.38 1.52 9.79
N HIS A 312 15.34 2.18 10.30
CA HIS A 312 15.03 2.15 11.73
C HIS A 312 14.00 1.08 12.08
N TYR A 313 13.15 0.70 11.14
CA TYR A 313 12.04 -0.23 11.36
C TYR A 313 12.12 -1.49 10.49
N ARG A 314 13.21 -1.67 9.73
CA ARG A 314 13.51 -2.90 8.98
C ARG A 314 12.38 -3.32 8.03
N PHE A 315 11.67 -2.36 7.46
CA PHE A 315 10.79 -2.62 6.33
C PHE A 315 11.62 -3.05 5.12
N THR A 316 11.13 -3.98 4.32
CA THR A 316 11.62 -4.19 2.96
C THR A 316 11.19 -2.99 2.09
N ALA A 317 11.77 -2.85 0.90
CA ALA A 317 11.36 -1.80 -0.02
C ALA A 317 9.88 -1.94 -0.42
N ALA A 318 9.41 -3.15 -0.73
CA ALA A 318 8.01 -3.40 -1.09
C ALA A 318 7.05 -3.09 0.07
N GLU A 319 7.36 -3.55 1.30
CA GLU A 319 6.58 -3.22 2.50
C GLU A 319 6.54 -1.71 2.76
N THR A 320 7.67 -1.03 2.55
CA THR A 320 7.80 0.44 2.71
C THR A 320 6.90 1.16 1.71
N ILE A 321 7.00 0.82 0.43
CA ILE A 321 6.19 1.42 -0.64
C ILE A 321 4.71 1.19 -0.36
N ALA A 322 4.34 -0.04 0.04
CA ALA A 322 2.97 -0.37 0.39
C ALA A 322 2.44 0.47 1.54
N TRP A 323 3.18 0.55 2.65
CA TRP A 323 2.77 1.32 3.82
C TRP A 323 2.60 2.80 3.49
N ILE A 324 3.60 3.40 2.81
CA ILE A 324 3.52 4.82 2.43
C ILE A 324 2.34 5.07 1.50
N ARG A 325 2.03 4.15 0.56
CA ARG A 325 0.85 4.29 -0.33
C ARG A 325 -0.49 4.11 0.38
N VAL A 326 -0.56 3.28 1.41
CA VAL A 326 -1.75 3.17 2.27
C VAL A 326 -1.96 4.47 3.06
N CYS A 327 -0.89 5.11 3.55
CA CYS A 327 -0.98 6.41 4.22
C CYS A 327 -1.23 7.58 3.27
N ARG A 328 -0.61 7.56 2.09
CA ARG A 328 -0.60 8.63 1.09
C ARG A 328 -0.47 8.05 -0.32
N PRO A 329 -1.60 7.81 -1.01
CA PRO A 329 -1.64 7.24 -2.36
C PRO A 329 -0.69 7.90 -3.36
N GLY A 330 -0.20 7.13 -4.33
CA GLY A 330 0.71 7.63 -5.38
C GLY A 330 2.18 7.85 -4.95
N SER A 331 2.53 7.64 -3.68
CA SER A 331 3.89 7.82 -3.19
C SER A 331 4.91 6.82 -3.76
N VAL A 332 6.17 7.27 -3.87
CA VAL A 332 7.32 6.56 -4.49
C VAL A 332 7.06 6.23 -5.97
N ILE A 333 7.66 7.00 -6.88
CA ILE A 333 7.27 7.05 -8.29
C ILE A 333 8.42 6.62 -9.21
N GLY A 334 8.11 5.77 -10.18
CA GLY A 334 9.00 5.39 -11.26
C GLY A 334 10.32 4.77 -10.76
N PRO A 335 11.49 5.28 -11.18
CA PRO A 335 12.80 4.77 -10.78
C PRO A 335 13.06 4.74 -9.27
N GLN A 336 12.34 5.55 -8.49
CA GLN A 336 12.48 5.61 -7.04
C GLN A 336 12.11 4.31 -6.33
N GLN A 337 11.26 3.48 -6.95
CA GLN A 337 10.89 2.17 -6.39
C GLN A 337 12.10 1.22 -6.40
N HIS A 338 12.81 1.15 -7.53
CA HIS A 338 14.02 0.34 -7.68
C HIS A 338 15.18 0.85 -6.81
N PHE A 339 15.28 2.18 -6.64
CA PHE A 339 16.25 2.75 -5.70
C PHE A 339 16.06 2.25 -4.27
N LEU A 340 14.81 2.09 -3.80
CA LEU A 340 14.58 1.53 -2.46
C LEU A 340 14.98 0.06 -2.37
N ASP A 341 14.81 -0.75 -3.42
CA ASP A 341 15.34 -2.13 -3.45
C ASP A 341 16.87 -2.14 -3.32
N GLU A 342 17.55 -1.28 -4.07
CA GLU A 342 19.01 -1.17 -4.06
C GLU A 342 19.53 -0.64 -2.71
N TYR A 343 18.79 0.28 -2.08
CA TYR A 343 19.14 0.86 -0.79
C TYR A 343 19.26 -0.17 0.34
N VAL A 344 18.48 -1.27 0.31
CA VAL A 344 18.60 -2.37 1.28
C VAL A 344 20.05 -2.87 1.38
N PHE A 345 20.75 -2.98 0.25
CA PHE A 345 22.12 -3.48 0.20
C PHE A 345 23.14 -2.50 0.79
N LEU A 346 22.91 -1.20 0.61
CA LEU A 346 23.78 -0.15 1.17
C LEU A 346 23.72 -0.11 2.70
N MET A 347 22.60 -0.54 3.28
CA MET A 347 22.30 -0.51 4.71
C MET A 347 22.84 -1.71 5.48
N ALA A 348 23.14 -2.81 4.79
CA ALA A 348 23.70 -4.01 5.39
C ALA A 348 25.20 -3.87 5.74
N GLY A 349 25.87 -2.80 5.29
CA GLY A 349 27.34 -2.69 5.35
C GLY A 349 28.03 -3.82 4.57
N PRO A 350 29.37 -3.84 4.49
CA PRO A 350 30.06 -5.03 4.01
C PRO A 350 29.82 -6.15 5.03
N ILE A 351 28.85 -7.02 4.75
CA ILE A 351 28.79 -8.34 5.37
C ILE A 351 30.14 -9.00 5.03
N SER A 352 30.88 -9.46 6.03
CA SER A 352 32.05 -10.31 5.82
C SER A 352 31.58 -11.62 5.18
N PHE A 353 31.48 -11.62 3.85
CA PHE A 353 31.02 -12.77 3.09
C PHE A 353 32.11 -13.84 3.06
N SER A 354 31.82 -15.01 3.61
CA SER A 354 32.57 -16.23 3.28
C SER A 354 32.42 -16.52 1.78
N SER A 355 33.52 -16.94 1.15
CA SER A 355 33.72 -17.14 -0.30
C SER A 355 32.66 -17.96 -1.06
N SER A 356 31.73 -18.62 -0.39
CA SER A 356 30.72 -19.51 -1.00
C SER A 356 29.49 -18.78 -1.59
N TYR A 357 29.20 -17.54 -1.19
CA TYR A 357 28.05 -16.77 -1.72
C TYR A 357 28.38 -15.88 -2.93
N LEU A 358 29.65 -15.51 -3.12
CA LEU A 358 30.10 -14.72 -4.28
C LEU A 358 29.90 -15.45 -5.61
N SER A 359 30.03 -16.79 -5.61
CA SER A 359 29.75 -17.62 -6.78
C SER A 359 28.27 -17.56 -7.20
N PHE A 360 27.36 -17.44 -6.23
CA PHE A 360 25.92 -17.38 -6.50
C PHE A 360 25.50 -16.02 -7.09
N ILE A 361 26.13 -14.93 -6.63
CA ILE A 361 25.88 -13.57 -7.15
C ILE A 361 26.41 -13.42 -8.58
N TYR A 362 27.58 -13.96 -8.88
CA TYR A 362 28.13 -13.95 -10.24
C TYR A 362 27.24 -14.74 -11.21
N ILE A 363 26.68 -15.87 -10.76
CA ILE A 363 25.75 -16.69 -11.55
C ILE A 363 24.43 -15.94 -11.83
N ILE A 364 23.86 -15.22 -10.86
CA ILE A 364 22.62 -14.45 -11.07
C ILE A 364 22.86 -13.25 -11.99
N SER A 365 24.01 -12.57 -11.87
CA SER A 365 24.39 -11.47 -12.77
C SER A 365 24.57 -11.96 -14.20
N LEU A 366 25.26 -13.09 -14.40
CA LEU A 366 25.41 -13.72 -15.73
C LEU A 366 24.07 -14.19 -16.30
N TRP A 367 23.16 -14.69 -15.45
CA TRP A 367 21.83 -15.11 -15.88
C TRP A 367 20.98 -13.92 -16.36
N LYS A 368 21.01 -12.79 -15.64
CA LYS A 368 20.32 -11.55 -16.08
C LYS A 368 20.89 -10.99 -17.38
N SER A 369 22.22 -11.02 -17.56
CA SER A 369 22.85 -10.58 -18.81
C SER A 369 22.52 -11.48 -20.00
N ASN A 370 22.43 -12.79 -19.81
CA ASN A 370 22.06 -13.73 -20.87
C ASN A 370 20.57 -13.67 -21.25
N CYS A 371 19.67 -13.37 -20.31
CA CYS A 371 18.24 -13.19 -20.61
C CYS A 371 17.92 -11.88 -21.35
N LEU A 372 18.78 -10.86 -21.23
CA LEU A 372 18.62 -9.58 -21.96
C LEU A 372 19.09 -9.66 -23.42
N ASN A 373 19.99 -10.58 -23.76
CA ASN A 373 20.53 -10.75 -25.11
C ASN A 373 19.73 -11.72 -26.00
N SER A 374 18.69 -12.39 -25.49
CA SER A 374 17.94 -13.41 -26.25
C SER A 374 16.61 -12.93 -26.84
N ARG A 375 16.45 -11.63 -27.13
CA ARG A 375 15.35 -11.10 -27.94
C ARG A 375 15.86 -10.41 -29.20
N SER A 376 16.48 -11.19 -30.07
CA SER A 376 16.53 -10.93 -31.50
C SER A 376 16.47 -12.28 -32.24
N THR A 377 15.55 -12.33 -33.18
CA THR A 377 15.02 -13.45 -33.96
C THR A 377 16.03 -14.36 -34.68
N ASP A 378 15.60 -15.63 -34.78
CA ASP A 378 15.82 -16.66 -35.80
C ASP A 378 17.25 -17.14 -36.10
N TYR A 379 17.54 -18.42 -35.77
CA TYR A 379 17.88 -19.46 -36.76
C TYR A 379 18.06 -20.85 -36.09
N ASP A 380 17.37 -21.81 -36.70
CA ASP A 380 17.56 -23.26 -36.81
C ASP A 380 18.06 -24.15 -35.65
N PHE A 381 17.29 -25.22 -35.45
CA PHE A 381 17.48 -26.27 -34.46
C PHE A 381 18.35 -27.39 -35.07
N SER A 382 19.65 -27.46 -34.77
CA SER A 382 20.40 -28.72 -34.89
C SER A 382 21.73 -28.75 -34.13
N ALA A 383 22.03 -29.94 -33.62
CA ALA A 383 23.35 -30.51 -33.34
C ALA A 383 24.07 -30.24 -31.99
N HIS A 384 24.06 -31.32 -31.20
CA HIS A 384 25.20 -31.93 -30.50
C HIS A 384 25.69 -31.39 -29.14
N PHE A 385 25.25 -32.13 -28.11
CA PHE A 385 26.05 -32.51 -26.95
C PHE A 385 27.44 -32.99 -27.34
N SER A 386 28.48 -32.38 -26.78
CA SER A 386 29.68 -33.10 -26.36
C SER A 386 30.35 -32.40 -25.18
N ILE A 387 30.41 -33.13 -24.07
CA ILE A 387 31.17 -32.80 -22.87
C ILE A 387 32.62 -33.22 -23.14
N SER A 388 33.59 -32.32 -22.95
CA SER A 388 34.98 -32.71 -22.74
C SER A 388 35.69 -31.73 -21.80
N THR A 389 36.03 -32.29 -20.64
CA THR A 389 37.00 -31.88 -19.63
C THR A 389 38.38 -31.49 -20.17
N ARG A 390 39.02 -30.48 -19.54
CA ARG A 390 40.44 -30.39 -19.09
C ARG A 390 40.72 -28.93 -18.67
N ALA A 391 40.96 -28.62 -17.40
CA ALA A 391 42.22 -28.78 -16.66
C ALA A 391 43.40 -28.04 -17.33
N ASN A 392 43.62 -26.78 -16.93
CA ASN A 392 44.81 -26.35 -16.19
C ASN A 392 44.57 -24.97 -15.56
#